data_AF-A5FB94-F1
#
_entry.id   AF-A5FB94-F1
#
_cell.length_a   1.000
_cell.length_b   1.000
_cell.length_c   1.000
_cell.angle_alpha   90.00
_cell.angle_beta   90.00
_cell.angle_gamma   90.00
#
_symmetry.space_group_name_H-M   'P 1'
#
loop_
_entity.id
_entity.type
_entity.pdbx_description
1 polymer ?
#
loop_
_entity_poly.entity_id
_entity_poly.type
_entity_poly.pdbx_seq_one_letter_code
_entity_poly.pdbx_strand_id
1 'polypeptide(L)'
;MKKLISQIIIFLPLIICSPQVKSQNMNFNQTNFQKITNQFSVEDFEKVKRFILKKGNRKTYRNYDNNNPFYGFGKFQSYLGSDIGQQNINNDPKLSDFNELTLKDNNHYFKILIVRKGDIQASKKGIQTGMLENEVYFVDNYQIEFNKISDLLTNYLKILQSAD
;
A
#
# COMPACT_ATOMS: atom_id res chain seq x y z
N MET A 1 30.29 82.62 21.44
CA MET A 1 31.25 81.68 22.05
C MET A 1 31.04 80.31 21.44
N LYS A 2 32.09 79.75 20.81
CA LYS A 2 32.07 78.47 20.07
C LYS A 2 31.87 77.31 21.06
N LYS A 3 30.90 76.42 20.84
CA LYS A 3 30.89 75.09 21.45
C LYS A 3 31.05 74.04 20.35
N LEU A 4 32.19 73.39 20.41
CA LEU A 4 32.64 72.26 19.60
C LEU A 4 31.70 71.07 19.89
N ILE A 5 30.98 70.56 18.88
CA ILE A 5 30.24 69.31 19.02
C ILE A 5 31.19 68.20 18.56
N SER A 6 31.73 67.46 19.53
CA SER A 6 32.52 66.26 19.32
C SER A 6 31.61 65.15 18.81
N GLN A 7 31.85 64.65 17.59
CA GLN A 7 31.15 63.50 17.03
C GLN A 7 31.80 62.22 17.56
N ILE A 8 31.12 61.54 18.49
CA ILE A 8 31.45 60.18 18.90
C ILE A 8 30.82 59.24 17.88
N ILE A 9 31.64 58.63 17.02
CA ILE A 9 31.20 57.55 16.13
C ILE A 9 31.23 56.26 16.95
N ILE A 10 30.06 55.78 17.37
CA ILE A 10 29.89 54.46 17.98
C ILE A 10 29.83 53.44 16.84
N PHE A 11 30.89 52.65 16.66
CA PHE A 11 30.87 51.48 15.79
C PHE A 11 30.08 50.36 16.47
N LEU A 12 28.84 50.14 16.03
CA LEU A 12 28.02 49.00 16.41
C LEU A 12 28.46 47.78 15.57
N PRO A 13 28.85 46.63 16.15
CA PRO A 13 29.19 45.46 15.36
C PRO A 13 27.90 44.90 14.72
N LEU A 14 27.82 44.95 13.39
CA LEU A 14 26.82 44.22 12.61
C LEU A 14 27.05 42.72 12.82
N ILE A 15 26.24 42.12 13.68
CA ILE A 15 26.11 40.66 13.78
C ILE A 15 25.50 40.21 12.45
N ILE A 16 26.35 39.74 11.53
CA ILE A 16 25.91 39.04 10.33
C ILE A 16 25.38 37.69 10.82
N CYS A 17 24.10 37.67 11.16
CA CYS A 17 23.36 36.44 11.37
C CYS A 17 23.20 35.80 9.98
N SER A 18 24.09 34.87 9.64
CA SER A 18 23.90 34.00 8.49
C SER A 18 22.56 33.30 8.68
N PRO A 19 21.55 33.45 7.80
CA PRO A 19 20.41 32.57 7.87
C PRO A 19 20.96 31.17 7.57
N GLN A 20 20.94 30.30 8.58
CA GLN A 20 21.01 28.87 8.34
C GLN A 20 19.86 28.56 7.39
N VAL A 21 20.20 28.31 6.13
CA VAL A 21 19.29 27.70 5.18
C VAL A 21 19.01 26.32 5.74
N LYS A 22 17.94 26.21 6.54
CA LYS A 22 17.29 24.94 6.80
C LYS A 22 16.82 24.47 5.43
N SER A 23 17.62 23.61 4.80
CA SER A 23 17.15 22.78 3.70
C SER A 23 15.95 22.01 4.24
N GLN A 24 14.75 22.52 3.97
CA GLN A 24 13.53 21.77 4.13
C GLN A 24 13.64 20.64 3.12
N ASN A 25 14.00 19.44 3.60
CA ASN A 25 13.80 18.22 2.84
C ASN A 25 12.34 18.22 2.41
N MET A 26 12.10 18.36 1.11
CA MET A 26 10.77 18.27 0.54
C MET A 26 10.14 16.96 0.99
N ASN A 27 8.94 17.03 1.56
CA ASN A 27 8.08 15.88 1.79
C ASN A 27 7.86 15.15 0.46
N PHE A 28 8.61 14.08 0.20
CA PHE A 28 8.11 13.04 -0.68
C PHE A 28 6.88 12.46 0.02
N ASN A 29 5.70 12.63 -0.57
CA ASN A 29 4.51 11.87 -0.18
C ASN A 29 4.82 10.39 -0.43
N GLN A 30 5.44 9.72 0.55
CA GLN A 30 5.80 8.32 0.46
C GLN A 30 4.52 7.50 0.59
N THR A 31 3.88 7.24 -0.54
CA THR A 31 2.78 6.28 -0.62
C THR A 31 3.31 4.90 -0.30
N ASN A 32 2.56 4.13 0.49
CA ASN A 32 2.95 2.77 0.83
C ASN A 32 2.38 1.73 -0.16
N PHE A 33 2.18 2.13 -1.41
CA PHE A 33 1.71 1.24 -2.48
C PHE A 33 2.45 1.50 -3.79
N GLN A 34 2.52 0.46 -4.61
CA GLN A 34 3.07 0.49 -5.95
C GLN A 34 2.07 -0.13 -6.93
N LYS A 35 1.85 0.52 -8.07
CA LYS A 35 1.02 -0.01 -9.15
C LYS A 35 1.69 -1.22 -9.81
N ILE A 36 0.96 -2.32 -9.95
CA ILE A 36 1.46 -3.59 -10.53
C ILE A 36 0.58 -4.12 -11.67
N THR A 37 -0.38 -3.33 -12.17
CA THR A 37 -1.38 -3.75 -13.18
C THR A 37 -0.77 -4.35 -14.44
N ASN A 38 0.42 -3.89 -14.84
CA ASN A 38 1.11 -4.41 -16.03
C ASN A 38 1.71 -5.81 -15.80
N GLN A 39 2.00 -6.17 -14.54
CA GLN A 39 2.53 -7.46 -14.14
C GLN A 39 1.42 -8.43 -13.71
N PHE A 40 0.34 -7.89 -13.14
CA PHE A 40 -0.82 -8.64 -12.67
C PHE A 40 -2.06 -7.78 -12.83
N SER A 41 -2.83 -8.10 -13.86
CA SER A 41 -3.95 -7.29 -14.33
C SER A 41 -5.18 -7.40 -13.42
N VAL A 42 -6.16 -6.53 -13.66
CA VAL A 42 -7.51 -6.65 -13.09
C VAL A 42 -8.11 -8.03 -13.41
N GLU A 43 -7.95 -8.51 -14.64
CA GLU A 43 -8.46 -9.82 -15.05
C GLU A 43 -7.77 -10.97 -14.31
N ASP A 44 -6.44 -10.88 -14.13
CA ASP A 44 -5.68 -11.88 -13.38
C ASP A 44 -6.16 -11.97 -11.92
N PHE A 45 -6.36 -10.82 -11.27
CA PHE A 45 -6.90 -10.77 -9.91
C PHE A 45 -8.28 -11.43 -9.85
N GLU A 46 -9.17 -11.07 -10.78
CA GLU A 46 -10.53 -11.62 -10.84
C GLU A 46 -10.54 -13.12 -11.12
N LYS A 47 -9.66 -13.61 -12.00
CA LYS A 47 -9.48 -15.04 -12.29
C LYS A 47 -9.05 -15.79 -11.03
N VAL A 48 -8.04 -15.29 -10.32
CA VAL A 48 -7.53 -15.89 -9.08
C VAL A 48 -8.58 -15.86 -7.97
N LYS A 49 -9.29 -14.74 -7.80
CA LYS A 49 -10.40 -14.63 -6.84
C LYS A 49 -11.44 -15.73 -7.08
N ARG A 50 -11.91 -15.88 -8.33
CA ARG A 50 -12.86 -16.94 -8.70
C ARG A 50 -12.30 -18.34 -8.47
N PHE A 51 -11.03 -18.57 -8.80
CA PHE A 51 -10.36 -19.84 -8.55
C PHE A 51 -10.35 -20.18 -7.06
N ILE A 52 -9.92 -19.27 -6.19
CA ILE A 52 -9.89 -19.48 -4.73
C ILE A 52 -11.29 -19.73 -4.19
N LEU A 53 -12.31 -18.97 -4.63
CA LEU A 53 -13.69 -19.18 -4.18
C LEU A 53 -14.27 -20.54 -4.62
N LYS A 54 -13.82 -21.08 -5.76
CA LYS A 54 -14.32 -22.35 -6.33
C LYS A 54 -13.54 -23.58 -5.85
N LYS A 55 -12.22 -23.46 -5.71
CA LYS A 55 -11.29 -24.58 -5.47
C LYS A 55 -10.61 -24.51 -4.11
N GLY A 56 -10.67 -23.35 -3.46
CA GLY A 56 -10.14 -23.14 -2.13
C GLY A 56 -10.98 -23.76 -1.03
N ASN A 57 -10.49 -23.55 0.18
CA ASN A 57 -11.19 -23.90 1.40
C ASN A 57 -11.26 -22.66 2.31
N ARG A 58 -11.68 -22.85 3.55
CA ARG A 58 -11.69 -21.83 4.58
C ARG A 58 -10.53 -22.04 5.53
N LYS A 59 -9.88 -20.94 5.93
CA LYS A 59 -8.81 -20.97 6.91
C LYS A 59 -8.77 -19.69 7.72
N THR A 60 -8.56 -19.82 9.01
CA THR A 60 -8.22 -18.70 9.90
C THR A 60 -6.91 -18.07 9.43
N TYR A 61 -6.95 -16.79 9.09
CA TYR A 61 -5.76 -16.03 8.75
C TYR A 61 -5.25 -15.22 9.94
N ARG A 62 -6.12 -14.43 10.58
CA ARG A 62 -5.83 -13.74 11.85
C ARG A 62 -6.97 -14.04 12.83
N ASN A 63 -6.75 -13.73 14.11
CA ASN A 63 -7.75 -14.02 15.16
C ASN A 63 -9.10 -13.33 14.91
N TYR A 64 -9.12 -12.24 14.15
CA TYR A 64 -10.37 -11.53 13.83
C TYR A 64 -11.04 -12.00 12.54
N ASP A 65 -10.30 -12.53 11.57
CA ASP A 65 -10.85 -13.06 10.31
C ASP A 65 -10.55 -14.56 10.21
N ASN A 66 -11.50 -15.32 10.75
CA ASN A 66 -11.37 -16.73 11.10
C ASN A 66 -11.90 -17.69 10.02
N ASN A 67 -12.46 -17.18 8.93
CA ASN A 67 -13.11 -17.98 7.89
C ASN A 67 -12.78 -17.48 6.46
N ASN A 68 -11.53 -17.13 6.22
CA ASN A 68 -11.12 -16.52 4.95
C ASN A 68 -11.12 -17.56 3.83
N PRO A 69 -11.64 -17.23 2.63
CA PRO A 69 -11.34 -18.00 1.45
C PRO A 69 -9.83 -18.09 1.27
N PHE A 70 -9.36 -19.32 1.08
CA PHE A 70 -7.95 -19.68 1.14
C PHE A 70 -7.60 -20.71 0.08
N TYR A 71 -6.42 -20.57 -0.52
CA TYR A 71 -5.81 -21.63 -1.33
C TYR A 71 -4.28 -21.68 -1.10
N GLY A 72 -3.72 -22.89 -1.02
CA GLY A 72 -2.29 -23.10 -0.94
C GLY A 72 -1.69 -23.43 -2.30
N PHE A 73 -0.82 -22.57 -2.82
CA PHE A 73 -0.14 -22.75 -4.11
C PHE A 73 1.20 -23.51 -3.97
N GLY A 74 1.33 -24.34 -2.93
CA GLY A 74 2.56 -25.06 -2.58
C GLY A 74 3.64 -24.17 -1.97
N LYS A 75 4.14 -23.19 -2.73
CA LYS A 75 5.22 -22.28 -2.30
C LYS A 75 4.75 -21.21 -1.32
N PHE A 76 3.50 -20.78 -1.45
CA PHE A 76 2.88 -19.76 -0.61
C PHE A 76 1.40 -20.05 -0.44
N GLN A 77 0.84 -19.32 0.52
CA GLN A 77 -0.55 -19.34 0.90
C GLN A 77 -1.23 -18.07 0.40
N SER A 78 -2.46 -18.20 -0.10
CA SER A 78 -3.27 -17.09 -0.57
C SER A 78 -4.55 -16.97 0.26
N TYR A 79 -4.94 -15.74 0.59
CA TYR A 79 -6.16 -15.44 1.34
C TYR A 79 -6.89 -14.26 0.70
N LEU A 80 -8.21 -14.34 0.60
CA LEU A 80 -9.05 -13.22 0.16
C LEU A 80 -9.52 -12.39 1.36
N GLY A 81 -9.48 -11.06 1.22
CA GLY A 81 -9.99 -10.09 2.18
C GLY A 81 -11.15 -9.27 1.61
N SER A 82 -12.20 -9.10 2.42
CA SER A 82 -13.43 -8.40 2.06
C SER A 82 -13.22 -6.91 1.76
N ASP A 83 -13.94 -6.42 0.75
CA ASP A 83 -13.96 -5.02 0.33
C ASP A 83 -14.70 -4.06 1.29
N ILE A 84 -15.35 -4.59 2.34
CA ILE A 84 -15.93 -3.83 3.45
C ILE A 84 -15.23 -4.10 4.80
N GLY A 85 -14.09 -4.81 4.77
CA GLY A 85 -13.26 -5.09 5.94
C GLY A 85 -14.02 -5.84 7.03
N GLN A 86 -13.95 -5.34 8.27
CA GLN A 86 -14.51 -6.01 9.46
C GLN A 86 -16.04 -6.12 9.45
N GLN A 87 -16.73 -5.37 8.59
CA GLN A 87 -18.18 -5.52 8.41
C GLN A 87 -18.53 -6.90 7.82
N ASN A 88 -17.56 -7.60 7.19
CA ASN A 88 -17.65 -9.00 6.80
C ASN A 88 -16.60 -9.85 7.52
N ILE A 89 -16.67 -9.89 8.85
CA ILE A 89 -15.68 -10.58 9.71
C ILE A 89 -15.50 -12.09 9.38
N ASN A 90 -16.55 -12.73 8.86
CA ASN A 90 -16.54 -14.14 8.47
C ASN A 90 -16.20 -14.36 6.98
N ASN A 91 -15.89 -13.30 6.24
CA ASN A 91 -15.59 -13.34 4.81
C ASN A 91 -16.63 -14.16 4.00
N ASP A 92 -17.91 -13.90 4.27
CA ASP A 92 -19.04 -14.48 3.53
C ASP A 92 -19.15 -13.81 2.15
N PRO A 93 -18.99 -14.55 1.04
CA PRO A 93 -19.13 -14.02 -0.32
C PRO A 93 -20.54 -13.50 -0.65
N LYS A 94 -21.55 -13.80 0.17
CA LYS A 94 -22.91 -13.26 0.00
C LYS A 94 -23.06 -11.84 0.55
N LEU A 95 -22.20 -11.43 1.48
CA LEU A 95 -22.28 -10.12 2.14
C LEU A 95 -21.52 -9.03 1.40
N SER A 96 -20.43 -9.40 0.73
CA SER A 96 -19.57 -8.46 0.00
C SER A 96 -18.64 -9.19 -0.96
N ASP A 97 -17.99 -8.42 -1.83
CA ASP A 97 -16.92 -8.92 -2.68
C ASP A 97 -15.56 -8.85 -1.96
N PHE A 98 -14.52 -9.36 -2.62
CA PHE A 98 -13.14 -9.34 -2.15
C PHE A 98 -12.29 -8.46 -3.05
N ASN A 99 -11.59 -7.50 -2.46
CA ASN A 99 -10.66 -6.62 -3.16
C ASN A 99 -9.21 -6.76 -2.69
N GLU A 100 -8.96 -7.54 -1.64
CA GLU A 100 -7.63 -7.80 -1.11
C GLU A 100 -7.24 -9.26 -1.35
N LEU A 101 -6.02 -9.47 -1.87
CA LEU A 101 -5.35 -10.75 -1.96
C LEU A 101 -4.07 -10.70 -1.14
N THR A 102 -4.01 -11.52 -0.10
CA THR A 102 -2.83 -11.69 0.74
C THR A 102 -2.05 -12.92 0.29
N LEU A 103 -0.75 -12.75 0.02
CA LEU A 103 0.20 -13.83 -0.26
C LEU A 103 1.17 -13.97 0.91
N LYS A 104 1.28 -15.17 1.46
CA LYS A 104 2.09 -15.41 2.66
C LYS A 104 2.90 -16.68 2.51
N ASP A 105 4.19 -16.62 2.85
CA ASP A 105 4.99 -17.80 3.16
C ASP A 105 5.50 -17.74 4.61
N ASN A 106 6.60 -18.43 4.92
CA ASN A 106 7.17 -18.44 6.27
C ASN A 106 7.86 -17.11 6.63
N ASN A 107 8.42 -16.41 5.65
CA ASN A 107 9.28 -15.25 5.84
C ASN A 107 8.69 -13.98 5.20
N HIS A 108 7.77 -14.11 4.25
CA HIS A 108 7.27 -13.01 3.46
C HIS A 108 5.75 -12.88 3.55
N TYR A 109 5.34 -11.62 3.39
CA TYR A 109 3.95 -11.20 3.41
C TYR A 109 3.73 -10.12 2.36
N PHE A 110 2.92 -10.41 1.35
CA PHE A 110 2.57 -9.47 0.30
C PHE A 110 1.06 -9.24 0.29
N LYS A 111 0.67 -7.97 0.12
CA LYS A 111 -0.73 -7.59 -0.05
C LYS A 111 -0.93 -7.00 -1.43
N ILE A 112 -1.91 -7.53 -2.15
CA ILE A 112 -2.34 -7.04 -3.46
C ILE A 112 -3.76 -6.51 -3.30
N LEU A 113 -4.02 -5.32 -3.81
CA LEU A 113 -5.31 -4.66 -3.78
C LEU A 113 -5.77 -4.35 -5.21
N ILE A 114 -6.96 -4.79 -5.58
CA ILE A 114 -7.63 -4.34 -6.81
C ILE A 114 -8.50 -3.13 -6.49
N VAL A 115 -8.49 -2.13 -7.39
CA VAL A 115 -9.41 -0.99 -7.35
C VAL A 115 -10.25 -1.02 -8.61
N ARG A 116 -11.53 -1.41 -8.50
CA ARG A 116 -12.45 -1.48 -9.63
C ARG A 116 -13.11 -0.14 -9.89
N LYS A 117 -13.74 -0.01 -11.06
CA LYS A 117 -14.64 1.11 -11.34
C LYS A 117 -15.74 1.22 -10.27
N GLY A 118 -15.88 2.40 -9.67
CA GLY A 118 -16.85 2.70 -8.60
C GLY A 118 -16.33 2.43 -7.19
N ASP A 119 -15.20 1.74 -7.01
CA ASP A 119 -14.72 1.37 -5.68
C ASP A 119 -14.26 2.59 -4.87
N ILE A 120 -13.71 3.62 -5.54
CA ILE A 120 -13.29 4.85 -4.87
C ILE A 120 -14.51 5.60 -4.34
N GLN A 121 -15.55 5.77 -5.16
CA GLN A 121 -16.80 6.42 -4.75
C GLN A 121 -17.48 5.65 -3.60
N ALA A 122 -17.46 4.31 -3.67
CA ALA A 122 -18.01 3.45 -2.65
C ALA A 122 -17.14 3.34 -1.38
N SER A 123 -15.98 4.01 -1.33
CA SER A 123 -15.06 3.98 -0.19
C SER A 123 -14.68 2.57 0.24
N LYS A 124 -14.40 1.69 -0.73
CA LYS A 124 -14.03 0.29 -0.43
C LYS A 124 -12.78 0.21 0.42
N LYS A 125 -12.74 -0.80 1.29
CA LYS A 125 -11.67 -1.00 2.27
C LYS A 125 -10.31 -1.10 1.59
N GLY A 126 -9.31 -0.43 2.17
CA GLY A 126 -7.91 -0.53 1.77
C GLY A 126 -7.49 0.44 0.67
N ILE A 127 -8.43 1.11 0.00
CA ILE A 127 -8.12 2.14 -0.99
C ILE A 127 -7.50 3.36 -0.32
N GLN A 128 -6.44 3.88 -0.92
CA GLN A 128 -5.68 5.01 -0.42
C GLN A 128 -5.67 6.17 -1.42
N THR A 129 -5.46 7.38 -0.91
CA THR A 129 -5.29 8.57 -1.75
C THR A 129 -4.17 8.36 -2.77
N GLY A 130 -4.48 8.61 -4.04
CA GLY A 130 -3.55 8.44 -5.17
C GLY A 130 -3.72 7.12 -5.93
N MET A 131 -4.50 6.17 -5.43
CA MET A 131 -4.94 5.03 -6.22
C MET A 131 -5.98 5.45 -7.26
N LEU A 132 -5.99 4.75 -8.40
CA LEU A 132 -6.88 4.97 -9.53
C LEU A 132 -7.73 3.72 -9.76
N GLU A 133 -8.91 3.90 -10.35
CA GLU A 133 -9.79 2.79 -10.70
C GLU A 133 -9.26 2.00 -11.91
N ASN A 134 -9.66 0.73 -11.97
CA ASN A 134 -9.22 -0.27 -12.94
C ASN A 134 -7.72 -0.56 -12.88
N GLU A 135 -7.15 -0.52 -11.69
CA GLU A 135 -5.74 -0.76 -11.43
C GLU A 135 -5.56 -1.75 -10.28
N VAL A 136 -4.39 -2.39 -10.23
CA VAL A 136 -3.99 -3.32 -9.18
C VAL A 136 -2.70 -2.82 -8.55
N TYR A 137 -2.64 -2.91 -7.22
CA TYR A 137 -1.57 -2.36 -6.41
C TYR A 137 -0.97 -3.42 -5.50
N PHE A 138 0.36 -3.43 -5.41
CA PHE A 138 1.06 -4.00 -4.27
C PHE A 138 1.04 -2.96 -3.14
N VAL A 139 0.60 -3.36 -1.94
CA VAL A 139 0.53 -2.50 -0.76
C VAL A 139 1.52 -3.01 0.28
N ASP A 140 2.53 -2.20 0.57
CA ASP A 140 3.52 -2.50 1.59
C ASP A 140 3.09 -1.90 2.93
N ASN A 141 2.71 -2.76 3.88
CA ASN A 141 2.30 -2.33 5.20
C ASN A 141 3.47 -2.17 6.17
N TYR A 142 4.69 -2.56 5.78
CA TYR A 142 5.87 -2.60 6.65
C TYR A 142 6.96 -1.62 6.25
N GLN A 143 6.73 -0.81 5.21
CA GLN A 143 7.68 0.19 4.71
C GLN A 143 9.05 -0.42 4.37
N ILE A 144 9.04 -1.69 3.95
CA ILE A 144 10.20 -2.37 3.40
C ILE A 144 10.36 -1.79 2.00
N GLU A 145 11.25 -0.80 1.89
CA GLU A 145 11.57 -0.04 0.69
C GLU A 145 11.14 -0.71 -0.63
N PHE A 146 10.31 -0.02 -1.43
CA PHE A 146 9.79 -0.43 -2.75
C PHE A 146 10.84 -0.68 -3.83
N ASN A 147 12.11 -0.84 -3.46
CA ASN A 147 13.25 -0.93 -4.34
C ASN A 147 13.24 -2.28 -5.06
N LYS A 148 12.34 -2.37 -6.04
CA LYS A 148 11.94 -3.49 -6.89
C LYS A 148 11.02 -4.47 -6.18
N ILE A 149 9.81 -4.65 -6.75
CA ILE A 149 8.99 -5.86 -6.56
C ILE A 149 9.95 -7.03 -6.57
N SER A 150 10.10 -7.69 -5.41
CA SER A 150 11.10 -8.74 -5.29
C SER A 150 10.86 -9.80 -6.37
N ASP A 151 11.93 -10.41 -6.89
CA ASP A 151 11.80 -11.53 -7.83
C ASP A 151 10.86 -12.62 -7.26
N LEU A 152 10.79 -12.71 -5.93
CA LEU A 152 9.84 -13.55 -5.23
C LEU A 152 8.37 -13.17 -5.51
N LEU A 153 7.97 -11.90 -5.32
CA LEU A 153 6.60 -11.46 -5.63
C LEU A 153 6.29 -11.68 -7.11
N THR A 154 7.22 -11.33 -8.01
CA THR A 154 7.06 -11.60 -9.45
C THR A 154 6.82 -13.08 -9.75
N ASN A 155 7.55 -13.99 -9.08
CA ASN A 155 7.33 -15.43 -9.23
C ASN A 155 5.98 -15.89 -8.68
N TYR A 156 5.50 -15.29 -7.59
CA TYR A 156 4.19 -15.61 -7.05
C TYR A 156 3.07 -15.18 -7.99
N LEU A 157 3.17 -13.98 -8.58
CA LEU A 157 2.20 -13.49 -9.58
C LEU A 157 2.10 -14.44 -10.79
N LYS A 158 3.23 -14.95 -11.29
CA LYS A 158 3.25 -15.94 -12.39
C LYS A 158 2.51 -17.24 -12.02
N ILE A 159 2.69 -17.74 -10.80
CA ILE A 159 2.00 -18.94 -10.32
C ILE A 159 0.48 -18.69 -10.25
N LEU A 160 0.08 -17.52 -9.75
CA LEU A 160 -1.33 -17.14 -9.69
C LEU A 160 -1.98 -17.06 -11.08
N GLN A 161 -1.28 -16.51 -12.07
CA GLN A 161 -1.78 -16.41 -13.46
C GLN A 161 -2.04 -17.78 -14.11
N SER A 162 -1.34 -18.83 -13.66
CA SER A 162 -1.52 -20.20 -14.12
C SER A 162 -2.64 -20.99 -13.41
N ALA A 163 -3.41 -20.37 -12.52
CA ALA A 163 -4.47 -21.05 -11.76
C ALA A 163 -5.76 -21.20 -12.58
N ASP A 164 -6.23 -22.43 -12.85
CA ASP A 164 -7.42 -22.72 -13.68
C ASP A 164 -8.55 -23.48 -12.95
#